data_AF-A0A7V8ZJN8-F1
#
_entry.id   AF-A0A7V8ZJN8-F1
#
_cell.length_a   1.000
_cell.length_b   1.000
_cell.length_c   1.000
_cell.angle_alpha   90.00
_cell.angle_beta   90.00
_cell.angle_gamma   90.00
#
_symmetry.space_group_name_H-M   'P 1'
#
loop_
_entity.id
_entity.type
_entity.pdbx_description
1 polymer ?
#
loop_
_entity_poly.entity_id
_entity_poly.type
_entity_poly.pdbx_seq_one_letter_code
_entity_poly.pdbx_strand_id
1 'polypeptide(L)' 'MTISIRGKRSRAKRTSGRFVAIVDLRKVPRGKVTLKIRAVTRTGRVLTGRRSYKTCTAKRKGKGFSAPL' A
#
# COMPACT_ATOMS: atom_id res chain seq x y z
N MET A 1 -2.46 -19.67 6.36
CA MET A 1 -2.96 -18.29 6.21
C MET A 1 -2.35 -17.69 4.97
N THR A 2 -3.15 -17.06 4.12
CA THR A 2 -2.70 -16.57 2.82
C THR A 2 -2.99 -15.08 2.70
N ILE A 3 -1.98 -14.29 2.35
CA ILE A 3 -2.13 -12.86 2.09
C ILE A 3 -1.97 -12.63 0.58
N SER A 4 -2.93 -11.91 0.00
CA SER A 4 -2.95 -11.55 -1.41
C SER A 4 -3.07 -10.03 -1.56
N ILE A 5 -2.24 -9.46 -2.42
CA ILE A 5 -2.20 -8.03 -2.73
C ILE A 5 -2.46 -7.90 -4.23
N ARG A 6 -3.51 -7.17 -4.63
CA ARG A 6 -3.95 -7.07 -6.03
C ARG A 6 -4.15 -8.46 -6.69
N GLY A 7 -4.69 -9.41 -5.93
CA GLY A 7 -4.92 -10.79 -6.39
C GLY A 7 -3.66 -11.68 -6.46
N LYS A 8 -2.46 -11.13 -6.26
CA LYS A 8 -1.21 -11.92 -6.22
C LYS A 8 -0.86 -12.31 -4.79
N ARG A 9 -0.48 -13.56 -4.55
CA ARG A 9 -0.01 -14.01 -3.23
C ARG A 9 1.26 -13.25 -2.85
N SER A 10 1.33 -12.78 -1.61
CA SER A 10 2.46 -12.03 -1.09
C SER A 10 3.07 -12.75 0.10
N ARG A 11 4.41 -12.80 0.15
CA ARG A 11 5.13 -13.26 1.35
C ARG A 11 5.01 -12.18 2.42
N ALA A 12 4.16 -12.43 3.39
CA ALA A 12 4.03 -11.59 4.57
C ALA A 12 4.83 -12.19 5.73
N LYS A 13 5.51 -11.34 6.49
CA LYS A 13 6.18 -11.70 7.74
C LYS A 13 5.37 -11.18 8.93
N ARG A 14 5.50 -11.83 10.08
CA ARG A 14 4.88 -11.34 11.32
C ARG A 14 5.92 -10.53 12.08
N THR A 15 5.62 -9.27 12.37
CA THR A 15 6.49 -8.34 13.09
C THR A 15 5.65 -7.63 14.14
N SER A 16 6.04 -7.76 15.42
CA SER A 16 5.33 -7.14 16.56
C SER A 16 3.81 -7.39 16.55
N GLY A 17 3.40 -8.64 16.33
CA GLY A 17 2.00 -9.04 16.27
C GLY A 17 1.25 -8.67 14.97
N ARG A 18 1.87 -7.90 14.06
CA ARG A 18 1.27 -7.44 12.81
C ARG A 18 1.81 -8.21 11.61
N PHE A 19 0.99 -8.40 10.58
CA PHE A 19 1.46 -8.94 9.30
C PHE A 19 2.00 -7.80 8.43
N VAL A 20 3.24 -7.94 7.99
CA VAL A 20 3.97 -6.96 7.17
C VAL A 20 4.32 -7.60 5.84
N ALA A 21 4.00 -6.93 4.73
CA ALA A 21 4.35 -7.36 3.38
C ALA A 21 4.94 -6.17 2.61
N ILE A 22 6.04 -6.41 1.90
CA ILE A 22 6.65 -5.41 1.03
C ILE A 22 5.95 -5.45 -0.32
N VAL A 23 5.53 -4.28 -0.81
CA VAL A 23 4.93 -4.12 -2.13
C VAL A 23 5.80 -3.17 -2.93
N ASP A 24 6.34 -3.64 -4.05
CA ASP A 24 7.06 -2.78 -4.99
C ASP A 24 6.07 -2.04 -5.89
N LEU A 25 6.03 -0.71 -5.75
CA LEU A 25 5.20 0.20 -6.54
C LEU A 25 6.01 0.99 -7.58
N ARG A 26 7.33 0.76 -7.69
CA ARG A 26 8.23 1.56 -8.53
C ARG A 26 7.93 1.45 -10.02
N LYS A 27 7.41 0.30 -10.47
CA LYS A 27 7.03 0.04 -11.88
C LYS A 27 5.56 0.37 -12.18
N VAL A 28 4.84 0.94 -11.22
CA VAL A 28 3.42 1.27 -11.39
C VAL A 28 3.30 2.68 -11.96
N PRO A 29 2.39 2.95 -12.92
CA PRO A 29 2.20 4.27 -13.48
C PRO A 29 2.01 5.36 -12.41
N ARG A 30 2.41 6.58 -12.75
CA ARG A 30 2.24 7.75 -11.89
C ARG A 30 0.75 7.97 -11.59
N GLY A 31 0.42 8.22 -10.33
CA GLY A 31 -0.95 8.51 -9.92
C GLY A 31 -1.31 7.90 -8.57
N LYS A 32 -2.62 7.66 -8.38
CA LYS A 32 -3.15 7.02 -7.18
C LYS A 32 -3.27 5.51 -7.44
N VAL A 33 -2.52 4.72 -6.68
CA VAL A 33 -2.57 3.27 -6.72
C VAL A 33 -3.29 2.77 -5.48
N THR A 34 -4.48 2.19 -5.66
CA THR A 34 -5.21 1.55 -4.56
C THR A 34 -4.98 0.04 -4.58
N LEU A 35 -4.32 -0.45 -3.54
CA LEU A 35 -4.06 -1.87 -3.31
C LEU A 35 -5.23 -2.48 -2.53
N LYS A 36 -5.82 -3.55 -3.09
CA LYS A 36 -6.72 -4.45 -2.36
C LYS A 36 -5.89 -5.52 -1.66
N ILE A 37 -6.01 -5.60 -0.34
CA ILE A 37 -5.36 -6.57 0.52
C ILE A 37 -6.42 -7.57 0.95
N ARG A 38 -6.16 -8.87 0.75
CA ARG A 38 -7.03 -9.95 1.21
C ARG A 38 -6.20 -10.92 2.03
N ALA A 39 -6.64 -11.23 3.25
CA ALA A 39 -6.03 -12.23 4.12
C ALA A 39 -7.05 -13.33 4.43
N VAL A 40 -6.63 -14.59 4.33
CA VAL A 40 -7.44 -15.75 4.71
C VAL A 40 -6.81 -16.39 5.95
N THR A 41 -7.53 -16.39 7.08
CA THR A 41 -7.05 -16.96 8.35
C THR A 41 -7.06 -18.50 8.32
N ARG A 42 -6.46 -19.15 9.32
CA ARG A 42 -6.52 -20.62 9.46
C ARG A 42 -7.94 -21.15 9.64
N THR A 43 -8.82 -20.36 10.25
CA THR A 43 -10.23 -20.69 10.47
C THR A 43 -11.11 -20.41 9.25
N GLY A 44 -10.52 -20.05 8.10
CA GLY A 44 -11.26 -19.75 6.87
C GLY A 44 -11.84 -18.33 6.79
N ARG A 45 -11.73 -17.51 7.85
CA ARG A 45 -12.20 -16.11 7.84
C ARG A 45 -11.42 -15.29 6.81
N VAL A 46 -12.15 -14.49 6.03
CA VAL A 46 -11.58 -13.58 5.03
C VAL A 46 -11.57 -12.16 5.59
N LEU A 47 -10.38 -11.57 5.70
CA LEU A 47 -10.18 -10.17 6.07
C LEU A 47 -9.81 -9.38 4.82
N THR A 48 -10.43 -8.24 4.61
CA THR A 48 -10.12 -7.36 3.48
C THR A 48 -9.75 -5.97 3.96
N GLY A 49 -8.74 -5.38 3.32
CA GLY A 49 -8.33 -4.00 3.55
C GLY A 49 -7.97 -3.32 2.23
N ARG A 50 -7.98 -2.00 2.22
CA ARG A 50 -7.51 -1.20 1.09
C ARG A 50 -6.44 -0.24 1.57
N ARG A 51 -5.37 -0.09 0.80
CA ARG A 51 -4.34 0.95 1.01
C ARG A 51 -4.11 1.71 -0.28
N SER A 52 -4.17 3.03 -0.21
CA SER A 52 -3.90 3.89 -1.36
C SER A 52 -2.56 4.56 -1.20
N TYR A 53 -1.75 4.47 -2.24
CA TYR A 53 -0.46 5.15 -2.34
C TYR A 53 -0.50 6.13 -3.49
N LYS A 54 0.15 7.28 -3.33
CA LYS A 54 0.46 8.18 -4.44
C LYS A 54 1.83 7.78 -4.95
N THR A 55 1.89 7.10 -6.10
CA THR A 55 3.16 6.93 -6.80
C THR A 55 3.53 8.31 -7.36
N CYS A 56 4.79 8.72 -7.17
CA CYS A 56 5.22 10.10 -7.36
C CYS A 56 4.74 10.66 -8.71
N THR A 57 3.67 11.46 -8.66
CA THR A 57 3.52 12.62 -9.53
C THR A 57 4.72 13.52 -9.28
N ALA A 58 5.27 14.17 -10.31
CA ALA A 58 6.26 15.22 -10.11
C ALA A 58 5.83 16.12 -8.94
N LYS A 59 6.77 16.49 -8.06
CA LYS A 59 6.51 17.40 -6.94
C LYS A 59 5.77 18.61 -7.52
N ARG A 60 4.53 18.89 -7.09
CA ARG A 60 3.81 20.10 -7.54
C ARG A 60 4.75 21.27 -7.26
N LYS A 61 5.06 22.10 -8.28
CA LYS A 61 5.75 23.37 -8.06
C LYS A 61 4.96 24.09 -6.97
N GLY A 62 5.54 24.20 -5.78
CA GLY A 62 4.94 25.02 -4.73
C GLY A 62 4.89 26.43 -5.27
N LYS A 63 3.72 27.09 -5.21
CA LYS A 63 3.74 28.55 -5.14
C LYS A 63 4.51 28.84 -3.85
N GLY A 64 5.67 29.49 -3.95
CA GLY A 64 6.57 29.71 -2.82
C GLY A 64 5.78 30.19 -1.60
N PHE A 65 6.17 29.71 -0.41
CA PHE A 65 5.65 30.29 0.82
C PHE A 65 6.33 31.64 1.01
N SER A 66 5.62 32.73 0.73
CA SER A 66 6.02 34.07 1.14
C SER A 66 5.59 34.25 2.59
N ALA A 67 6.54 34.13 3.52
CA ALA A 67 6.29 34.56 4.89
C ALA A 67 6.08 36.08 4.89
N PRO A 68 5.04 36.62 5.58
CA PRO A 68 4.96 38.05 5.81
C PRO A 68 6.16 38.47 6.70
N LEU A 69 6.80 39.57 6.29
CA LEU A 69 7.87 40.25 7.04
C LEU A 69 7.36 40.72 8.41
#